data_AF-A0A9J6G589-F1
#
_entry.id   AF-A0A9J6G589-F1
#
_cell.length_a   1.000
_cell.length_b   1.000
_cell.length_c   1.000
_cell.angle_alpha   90.00
_cell.angle_beta   90.00
_cell.angle_gamma   90.00
#
_symmetry.space_group_name_H-M   'P 1'
#
loop_
_entity.id
_entity.type
_entity.pdbx_description
1 polymer ?
#
loop_
_entity_poly.entity_id
_entity_poly.type
_entity_poly.pdbx_seq_one_letter_code
_entity_poly.pdbx_strand_id
1 'polypeptide(L)'
;MRRLKQSRLEDLEERLNEATAGVAREELLGKQLCEEIAAADTTRQQLAAQLEVAERDMEAKTKELAEILEVLRALEEREDELQGRVDELISIEHSTMQRLIHSNAFTSTQDRNTWIEEELERLESTLQELQRQYENLRLDIQNCTVERDNCISEHQAELATLWDFNRSMRTDLVKLQKEGYAALDRCKHAKRLEEDCLKSLNRARNEIIRVQPHMAAAMGMDVRRLVDQVVCTRAELSPLLPYWLGDWLLCSSLEVAQEASRLYKANCVTAEGDIVRSRGVMVGGYRDPKKNEFKVYQEYTYASDLLHSAEASRDKALNVGQRILLIEPIHPPYALSPI
;
A
#
# COMPACT_ATOMS: atom_id res chain seq x y z
N MET A 1 -15.21 -52.49 -1.57
CA MET A 1 -15.31 -51.96 -2.94
C MET A 1 -16.57 -51.12 -3.21
N ARG A 2 -17.80 -51.55 -2.87
CA ARG A 2 -19.02 -50.73 -3.11
C ARG A 2 -19.09 -49.43 -2.28
N ARG A 3 -18.79 -49.47 -0.98
CA ARG A 3 -18.81 -48.29 -0.11
C ARG A 3 -17.83 -47.17 -0.51
N LEU A 4 -16.63 -47.54 -0.96
CA LEU A 4 -15.61 -46.59 -1.47
C LEU A 4 -16.03 -45.93 -2.79
N LYS A 5 -16.78 -46.63 -3.65
CA LYS A 5 -17.34 -46.03 -4.87
C LYS A 5 -18.51 -45.09 -4.58
N GLN A 6 -19.26 -45.38 -3.51
CA GLN A 6 -20.43 -44.60 -3.10
C GLN A 6 -20.00 -43.27 -2.46
N SER A 7 -19.05 -43.29 -1.52
CA SER A 7 -18.47 -42.06 -0.97
C SER A 7 -17.80 -41.18 -2.03
N ARG A 8 -17.10 -41.77 -3.02
CA ARG A 8 -16.50 -40.99 -4.11
C ARG A 8 -17.53 -40.42 -5.10
N LEU A 9 -18.70 -41.02 -5.21
CA LEU A 9 -19.82 -40.48 -5.98
C LEU A 9 -20.46 -39.30 -5.23
N GLU A 10 -20.68 -39.45 -3.93
CA GLU A 10 -21.19 -38.39 -3.04
C GLU A 10 -20.25 -37.16 -3.06
N ASP A 11 -18.93 -37.35 -2.95
CA ASP A 11 -17.95 -36.25 -3.04
C ASP A 11 -17.97 -35.53 -4.41
N LEU A 12 -18.24 -36.27 -5.49
CA LEU A 12 -18.31 -35.69 -6.85
C LEU A 12 -19.62 -34.95 -7.07
N GLU A 13 -20.73 -35.46 -6.52
CA GLU A 13 -22.03 -34.80 -6.55
C GLU A 13 -22.00 -33.51 -5.72
N GLU A 14 -21.35 -33.52 -4.55
CA GLU A 14 -21.15 -32.32 -3.72
C GLU A 14 -20.33 -31.25 -4.48
N ARG A 15 -19.20 -31.62 -5.09
CA ARG A 15 -18.39 -30.70 -5.89
C ARG A 15 -19.12 -30.18 -7.13
N LEU A 16 -19.97 -30.99 -7.76
CA LEU A 16 -20.80 -30.56 -8.88
C LEU A 16 -21.88 -29.56 -8.42
N ASN A 17 -22.50 -29.81 -7.27
CA ASN A 17 -23.49 -28.91 -6.68
C ASN A 17 -22.87 -27.58 -6.25
N GLU A 18 -21.67 -27.61 -5.66
CA GLU A 18 -20.91 -26.39 -5.33
C GLU A 18 -20.53 -25.59 -6.58
N ALA A 19 -20.07 -26.26 -7.64
CA ALA A 19 -19.72 -25.61 -8.89
C ALA A 19 -20.94 -25.00 -9.59
N THR A 20 -22.07 -25.71 -9.64
CA THR A 20 -23.31 -25.19 -10.22
C THR A 20 -23.88 -24.02 -9.41
N ALA A 21 -23.79 -24.06 -8.08
CA ALA A 21 -24.13 -22.93 -7.22
C ALA A 21 -23.16 -21.76 -7.38
N GLY A 22 -21.88 -22.01 -7.69
CA GLY A 22 -20.90 -20.99 -8.06
C GLY A 22 -21.28 -20.28 -9.36
N VAL A 23 -21.55 -21.04 -10.42
CA VAL A 23 -21.98 -20.52 -11.72
C VAL A 23 -23.27 -19.71 -11.60
N ALA A 24 -24.28 -20.21 -10.88
CA ALA A 24 -25.53 -19.48 -10.68
C ALA A 24 -25.33 -18.15 -9.93
N ARG A 25 -24.40 -18.09 -8.97
CA ARG A 25 -24.04 -16.84 -8.26
C ARG A 25 -23.36 -15.84 -9.20
N GLU A 26 -22.41 -16.30 -10.01
CA GLU A 26 -21.72 -15.45 -10.99
C GLU A 26 -22.67 -14.94 -12.09
N GLU A 27 -23.60 -15.77 -12.57
CA GLU A 27 -24.62 -15.35 -13.53
C GLU A 27 -25.57 -14.30 -12.95
N LEU A 28 -25.97 -14.44 -11.69
CA LEU A 28 -26.83 -13.47 -11.02
C LEU A 28 -26.12 -12.13 -10.82
N LEU A 29 -24.85 -12.18 -10.40
CA LEU A 29 -24.01 -11.00 -10.28
C LEU A 29 -23.76 -10.33 -11.65
N GLY A 30 -23.56 -11.12 -12.70
CA GLY A 30 -23.46 -10.63 -14.07
C GLY A 30 -24.72 -9.89 -14.52
N LYS A 31 -25.91 -10.43 -14.23
CA LYS A 31 -27.19 -9.77 -14.54
C LYS A 31 -27.38 -8.46 -13.77
N GLN A 32 -27.05 -8.45 -12.47
CA GLN A 32 -27.11 -7.23 -11.65
C GLN A 32 -26.20 -6.14 -12.20
N LEU A 33 -24.96 -6.47 -12.56
CA LEU A 33 -24.03 -5.51 -13.17
C LEU A 33 -24.53 -5.01 -14.54
N CYS A 34 -25.13 -5.87 -15.36
CA CYS A 34 -25.72 -5.44 -16.63
C CYS A 34 -26.91 -4.47 -16.44
N GLU A 35 -27.76 -4.73 -15.45
CA GLU A 35 -28.87 -3.83 -15.10
C GLU A 35 -28.37 -2.48 -14.58
N GLU A 36 -27.33 -2.48 -13.74
CA GLU A 36 -26.68 -1.27 -13.25
C GLU A 36 -26.04 -0.46 -14.39
N ILE A 37 -25.35 -1.12 -15.32
CA ILE A 37 -24.77 -0.46 -16.50
C ILE A 37 -25.87 0.14 -17.38
N ALA A 38 -26.97 -0.58 -17.61
CA ALA A 38 -28.09 -0.07 -18.40
C ALA A 38 -28.78 1.13 -17.73
N ALA A 39 -28.93 1.11 -16.41
CA ALA A 39 -29.45 2.25 -15.65
C ALA A 39 -28.47 3.45 -15.70
N ALA A 40 -27.17 3.21 -15.62
CA ALA A 40 -26.16 4.24 -15.78
C ALA A 40 -26.15 4.85 -17.20
N ASP A 41 -26.36 4.04 -18.23
CA ASP A 41 -26.42 4.52 -19.62
C ASP A 41 -27.68 5.38 -19.88
N THR A 42 -28.84 5.00 -19.34
CA THR A 42 -30.06 5.81 -19.48
C THR A 42 -29.94 7.15 -18.76
N THR A 43 -29.39 7.16 -17.55
CA THR A 43 -29.13 8.41 -16.80
C THR A 43 -28.10 9.28 -17.52
N ARG A 44 -27.02 8.70 -18.07
CA ARG A 44 -26.04 9.44 -18.88
C ARG A 44 -26.67 10.07 -20.12
N GLN A 45 -27.55 9.36 -20.81
CA GLN A 45 -28.27 9.90 -21.98
C GLN A 45 -29.20 11.04 -21.60
N GLN A 46 -29.90 10.94 -20.46
CA GLN A 46 -30.75 12.03 -19.95
C GLN A 46 -29.94 13.27 -19.60
N LEU A 47 -28.80 13.12 -18.91
CA LEU A 47 -27.91 14.22 -18.59
C LEU A 47 -27.30 14.86 -19.84
N ALA A 48 -26.93 14.05 -20.84
CA ALA A 48 -26.43 14.57 -22.12
C ALA A 48 -27.49 15.40 -22.85
N ALA A 49 -28.76 14.95 -22.87
CA ALA A 49 -29.85 15.71 -23.47
C ALA A 49 -30.12 17.03 -22.71
N GLN A 50 -30.04 17.03 -21.38
CA GLN A 50 -30.18 18.24 -20.58
C GLN A 50 -29.04 19.25 -20.83
N LEU A 51 -27.81 18.75 -20.98
CA LEU A 51 -26.67 19.59 -21.33
C LEU A 51 -26.85 20.26 -22.69
N GLU A 52 -27.27 19.52 -23.71
CA GLU A 52 -27.51 20.13 -25.03
C GLU A 52 -28.60 21.22 -25.01
N VAL A 53 -29.66 21.03 -24.19
CA VAL A 53 -30.71 22.06 -24.05
C VAL A 53 -30.15 23.30 -23.34
N ALA A 54 -29.39 23.11 -22.25
CA ALA A 54 -28.77 24.21 -21.53
C ALA A 54 -27.76 24.98 -22.39
N GLU A 55 -26.98 24.29 -23.23
CA GLU A 55 -26.05 24.92 -24.18
C GLU A 55 -26.79 25.80 -25.19
N ARG A 56 -27.89 25.32 -25.77
CA ARG A 56 -28.73 26.11 -26.69
C ARG A 56 -29.33 27.34 -26.00
N ASP A 57 -29.79 27.21 -24.76
CA ASP A 57 -30.32 28.33 -23.99
C ASP A 57 -29.24 29.37 -23.67
N MET A 58 -28.03 28.93 -23.32
CA MET A 58 -26.87 29.81 -23.12
C MET A 58 -26.46 30.54 -24.40
N GLU A 59 -26.48 29.85 -25.55
CA GLU A 59 -26.24 30.48 -26.86
C GLU A 59 -27.33 31.50 -27.22
N ALA A 60 -28.60 31.22 -26.90
CA ALA A 60 -29.68 32.18 -27.12
C ALA A 60 -29.52 33.40 -26.22
N LYS A 61 -29.22 33.20 -24.93
CA LYS A 61 -29.02 34.31 -23.98
C LYS A 61 -27.78 35.14 -24.26
N THR A 62 -26.70 34.54 -24.75
CA THR A 62 -25.51 35.30 -25.17
C THR A 62 -25.77 36.17 -26.40
N LYS A 63 -26.61 35.71 -27.34
CA LYS A 63 -27.08 36.54 -28.46
C LYS A 63 -27.98 37.69 -28.01
N GLU A 64 -28.97 37.42 -27.16
CA GLU A 64 -29.82 38.46 -26.57
C GLU A 64 -28.99 39.51 -25.82
N LEU A 65 -27.99 39.08 -25.04
CA LEU A 65 -27.07 39.99 -24.34
C LEU A 65 -26.24 40.83 -25.32
N ALA A 66 -25.76 40.25 -26.42
CA ALA A 66 -25.01 41.00 -27.43
C ALA A 66 -25.86 42.11 -28.06
N GLU A 67 -27.13 41.81 -28.41
CA GLU A 67 -28.08 42.79 -28.95
C GLU A 67 -28.35 43.93 -27.94
N ILE A 68 -28.57 43.58 -26.66
CA ILE A 68 -28.79 44.57 -25.59
C ILE A 68 -27.56 45.45 -25.40
N LEU A 69 -26.35 44.89 -25.45
CA LEU A 69 -25.11 45.65 -25.29
C LEU A 69 -24.90 46.64 -26.45
N GLU A 70 -25.27 46.30 -27.68
CA GLU A 70 -25.22 47.25 -28.79
C GLU A 70 -26.19 48.41 -28.59
N VAL A 71 -27.43 48.13 -28.14
CA VAL A 71 -28.40 49.18 -27.84
C VAL A 71 -27.92 50.07 -26.69
N LEU A 72 -27.35 49.48 -25.63
CA LEU A 72 -26.80 50.25 -24.51
C LEU A 72 -25.66 51.17 -24.96
N ARG A 73 -24.71 50.69 -25.76
CA ARG A 73 -23.63 51.55 -26.30
C ARG A 73 -24.18 52.71 -27.12
N ALA A 74 -25.18 52.46 -27.98
CA ALA A 74 -25.80 53.51 -28.77
C ALA A 74 -26.51 54.55 -27.88
N LEU A 75 -27.08 54.13 -26.74
CA LEU A 75 -27.69 55.04 -25.77
C LEU A 75 -26.63 55.82 -24.98
N GLU A 76 -25.53 55.18 -24.58
CA GLU A 76 -24.39 55.83 -23.91
C GLU A 76 -23.76 56.91 -24.83
N GLU A 77 -23.50 56.59 -26.10
CA GLU A 77 -23.04 57.56 -27.09
C GLU A 77 -24.01 58.74 -27.22
N ARG A 78 -25.32 58.46 -27.18
CA ARG A 78 -26.34 59.50 -27.25
C ARG A 78 -26.41 60.35 -25.98
N GLU A 79 -26.20 59.74 -24.83
CA GLU A 79 -26.11 60.43 -23.53
C GLU A 79 -24.90 61.36 -23.51
N ASP A 80 -23.73 60.89 -23.95
CA ASP A 80 -22.50 61.68 -24.05
C ASP A 80 -22.68 62.87 -25.00
N GLU A 81 -23.32 62.67 -26.17
CA GLU A 81 -23.66 63.77 -27.09
C GLU A 81 -24.57 64.80 -26.43
N LEU A 82 -25.59 64.36 -25.70
CA LEU A 82 -26.52 65.25 -25.02
C LEU A 82 -25.85 65.99 -23.87
N GLN A 83 -24.98 65.31 -23.11
CA GLN A 83 -24.20 65.90 -22.03
C GLN A 83 -23.24 66.95 -22.57
N GLY A 84 -22.53 66.67 -23.67
CA GLY A 84 -21.68 67.65 -24.34
C GLY A 84 -22.46 68.89 -24.79
N ARG A 85 -23.68 68.72 -25.32
CA ARG A 85 -24.56 69.85 -25.66
C ARG A 85 -25.02 70.64 -24.44
N VAL A 86 -25.29 69.96 -23.33
CA VAL A 86 -25.66 70.62 -22.07
C VAL A 86 -24.48 71.44 -21.55
N ASP A 87 -23.26 70.89 -21.57
CA ASP A 87 -22.05 71.60 -21.13
C ASP A 87 -21.74 72.80 -22.04
N GLU A 88 -21.94 72.68 -23.35
CA GLU A 88 -21.85 73.81 -24.29
C GLU A 88 -22.86 74.90 -23.95
N LEU A 89 -24.12 74.54 -23.69
CA LEU A 89 -25.17 75.49 -23.32
C LEU A 89 -24.87 76.17 -21.97
N ILE A 90 -24.41 75.42 -20.97
CA ILE A 90 -23.97 75.96 -19.68
C ILE A 90 -22.78 76.90 -19.86
N SER A 91 -21.82 76.56 -20.72
CA SER A 91 -20.67 77.41 -21.03
C SER A 91 -21.11 78.71 -21.72
N ILE A 92 -22.05 78.63 -22.67
CA ILE A 92 -22.64 79.80 -23.32
C ILE A 92 -23.40 80.66 -22.30
N GLU A 93 -24.24 80.05 -21.46
CA GLU A 93 -24.96 80.72 -20.37
C GLU A 93 -23.99 81.39 -19.40
N HIS A 94 -22.99 80.67 -18.92
CA HIS A 94 -21.96 81.21 -18.03
C HIS A 94 -21.21 82.36 -18.69
N SER A 95 -20.82 82.25 -19.97
CA SER A 95 -20.14 83.32 -20.71
C SER A 95 -21.04 84.54 -20.94
N THR A 96 -22.34 84.35 -21.17
CA THR A 96 -23.30 85.44 -21.38
C THR A 96 -23.64 86.11 -20.06
N MET A 97 -23.83 85.35 -18.99
CA MET A 97 -24.03 85.83 -17.63
C MET A 97 -22.79 86.55 -17.11
N GLN A 98 -21.60 85.99 -17.32
CA GLN A 98 -20.32 86.66 -17.08
C GLN A 98 -20.26 87.97 -17.88
N ARG A 99 -20.54 87.98 -19.18
CA ARG A 99 -20.57 89.22 -19.97
C ARG A 99 -21.59 90.24 -19.46
N LEU A 100 -22.75 89.81 -19.00
CA LEU A 100 -23.79 90.64 -18.39
C LEU A 100 -23.35 91.24 -17.05
N ILE A 101 -22.71 90.43 -16.21
CA ILE A 101 -22.09 90.86 -14.96
C ILE A 101 -20.98 91.86 -15.28
N HIS A 102 -20.03 91.51 -16.16
CA HIS A 102 -18.90 92.37 -16.53
C HIS A 102 -19.31 93.66 -17.25
N SER A 103 -20.45 93.66 -17.96
CA SER A 103 -20.99 94.82 -18.66
C SER A 103 -21.45 95.93 -17.71
N ASN A 104 -21.76 95.64 -16.44
CA ASN A 104 -22.30 96.62 -15.48
C ASN A 104 -21.85 96.43 -14.01
N ALA A 105 -20.97 95.47 -13.67
CA ALA A 105 -20.68 95.11 -12.27
C ALA A 105 -19.70 96.03 -11.54
N PHE A 106 -18.82 96.72 -12.25
CA PHE A 106 -17.76 97.49 -11.61
C PHE A 106 -18.06 98.98 -11.68
N THR A 107 -18.41 99.55 -10.53
CA THR A 107 -18.63 100.99 -10.37
C THR A 107 -17.31 101.78 -10.29
N SER A 108 -16.21 101.10 -9.96
CA SER A 108 -14.86 101.65 -9.88
C SER A 108 -13.80 100.63 -10.34
N THR A 109 -12.64 101.11 -10.77
CA THR A 109 -11.46 100.28 -11.03
C THR A 109 -10.98 99.53 -9.78
N GLN A 110 -11.25 100.07 -8.60
CA GLN A 110 -10.90 99.44 -7.33
C GLN A 110 -11.74 98.17 -7.06
N ASP A 111 -13.05 98.22 -7.32
CA ASP A 111 -13.97 97.09 -7.17
C ASP A 111 -13.61 95.92 -8.11
N ARG A 112 -13.09 96.26 -9.30
CA ARG A 112 -12.58 95.26 -10.25
C ARG A 112 -11.30 94.59 -9.75
N ASN A 113 -10.37 95.37 -9.21
CA ASN A 113 -9.12 94.82 -8.72
C ASN A 113 -9.33 93.92 -7.50
N THR A 114 -10.20 94.30 -6.57
CA THR A 114 -10.55 93.45 -5.41
C THR A 114 -11.19 92.14 -5.86
N TRP A 115 -12.08 92.17 -6.86
CA TRP A 115 -12.66 90.94 -7.41
C TRP A 115 -11.61 90.05 -8.10
N ILE A 116 -10.65 90.64 -8.82
CA ILE A 116 -9.54 89.87 -9.43
C ILE A 116 -8.67 89.22 -8.35
N GLU A 117 -8.38 89.93 -7.27
CA GLU A 117 -7.60 89.39 -6.14
C GLU A 117 -8.33 88.22 -5.48
N GLU A 118 -9.63 88.36 -5.19
CA GLU A 118 -10.45 87.29 -4.62
C GLU A 118 -10.57 86.07 -5.54
N GLU A 119 -10.74 86.28 -6.86
CA GLU A 119 -10.83 85.17 -7.81
C GLU A 119 -9.48 84.47 -8.01
N LEU A 120 -8.36 85.22 -7.99
CA LEU A 120 -7.02 84.64 -8.01
C LEU A 120 -6.77 83.78 -6.77
N GLU A 121 -7.15 84.26 -5.58
CA GLU A 121 -7.01 83.49 -4.32
C GLU A 121 -7.88 82.23 -4.32
N ARG A 122 -9.10 82.31 -4.87
CA ARG A 122 -9.98 81.14 -5.05
C ARG A 122 -9.36 80.12 -6.01
N LEU A 123 -8.86 80.58 -7.16
CA LEU A 123 -8.22 79.72 -8.15
C LEU A 123 -6.95 79.07 -7.59
N GLU A 124 -6.11 79.82 -6.87
CA GLU A 124 -4.93 79.29 -6.18
C GLU A 124 -5.30 78.21 -5.16
N SER A 125 -6.34 78.44 -4.35
CA SER A 125 -6.83 77.46 -3.37
C SER A 125 -7.33 76.18 -4.05
N THR A 126 -8.06 76.31 -5.17
CA THR A 126 -8.53 75.14 -5.94
C THR A 126 -7.37 74.38 -6.60
N LEU A 127 -6.36 75.09 -7.11
CA LEU A 127 -5.16 74.48 -7.68
C LEU A 127 -4.38 73.69 -6.63
N GLN A 128 -4.23 74.23 -5.42
CA GLN A 128 -3.55 73.55 -4.32
C GLN A 128 -4.30 72.28 -3.89
N GLU A 129 -5.63 72.32 -3.80
CA GLU A 129 -6.42 71.14 -3.46
C GLU A 129 -6.34 70.06 -4.54
N LEU A 130 -6.42 70.44 -5.82
CA LEU A 130 -6.25 69.50 -6.94
C LEU A 130 -4.84 68.89 -6.98
N GLN A 131 -3.80 69.67 -6.69
CA GLN A 131 -2.43 69.17 -6.57
C GLN A 131 -2.31 68.13 -5.45
N ARG A 132 -2.90 68.40 -4.28
CA ARG A 132 -2.93 67.47 -3.15
C ARG A 132 -3.65 66.17 -3.51
N GLN A 133 -4.80 66.26 -4.20
CA GLN A 133 -5.54 65.10 -4.68
C GLN A 133 -4.73 64.28 -5.68
N TYR A 134 -4.02 64.93 -6.60
CA TYR A 134 -3.13 64.27 -7.55
C TYR A 134 -2.00 63.50 -6.85
N GLU A 135 -1.36 64.10 -5.84
CA GLU A 135 -0.28 63.45 -5.08
C GLU A 135 -0.77 62.23 -4.31
N ASN A 136 -1.95 62.32 -3.68
CA ASN A 136 -2.57 61.20 -2.98
C ASN A 136 -2.89 60.05 -3.95
N LEU A 137 -3.56 60.34 -5.07
CA LEU A 137 -3.88 59.34 -6.09
C LEU A 137 -2.61 58.71 -6.68
N ARG A 138 -1.56 59.49 -6.87
CA ARG A 138 -0.27 58.99 -7.33
C ARG A 138 0.34 57.99 -6.34
N LEU A 139 0.29 58.30 -5.04
CA LEU A 139 0.76 57.38 -3.99
C LEU A 139 -0.09 56.11 -3.93
N ASP A 140 -1.42 56.23 -4.03
CA ASP A 140 -2.33 55.08 -4.03
C ASP A 140 -2.06 54.15 -5.22
N ILE A 141 -1.87 54.71 -6.42
CA ILE A 141 -1.47 53.95 -7.61
C ILE A 141 -0.15 53.22 -7.35
N GLN A 142 0.84 53.91 -6.78
CA GLN A 142 2.14 53.31 -6.49
C GLN A 142 2.01 52.16 -5.48
N ASN A 143 1.24 52.33 -4.41
CA ASN A 143 1.00 51.28 -3.42
C ASN A 143 0.30 50.07 -4.05
N CYS A 144 -0.77 50.30 -4.82
CA CYS A 144 -1.47 49.25 -5.55
C CYS A 144 -0.55 48.49 -6.51
N THR A 145 0.39 49.18 -7.18
CA THR A 145 1.36 48.49 -8.06
C THR A 145 2.32 47.60 -7.27
N VAL A 146 2.80 48.05 -6.11
CA VAL A 146 3.69 47.26 -5.24
C VAL A 146 2.95 46.05 -4.67
N GLU A 147 1.72 46.23 -4.18
CA GLU A 147 0.89 45.14 -3.66
C GLU A 147 0.60 44.09 -4.73
N ARG A 148 0.26 44.53 -5.94
CA ARG A 148 0.07 43.64 -7.10
C ARG A 148 1.34 42.86 -7.40
N ASP A 149 2.49 43.52 -7.46
CA ASP A 149 3.76 42.86 -7.81
C ASP A 149 4.21 41.86 -6.72
N ASN A 150 3.96 42.17 -5.44
CA ASN A 150 4.18 41.25 -4.33
C ASN A 150 3.28 40.01 -4.44
N CYS A 151 1.98 40.21 -4.68
CA CYS A 151 1.02 39.11 -4.86
C CYS A 151 1.39 38.22 -6.06
N ILE A 152 1.81 38.82 -7.18
CA ILE A 152 2.31 38.08 -8.35
C ILE A 152 3.54 37.25 -7.96
N SER A 153 4.50 37.84 -7.24
CA SER A 153 5.73 37.16 -6.80
C SER A 153 5.43 35.97 -5.87
N GLU A 154 4.53 36.15 -4.91
CA GLU A 154 4.10 35.08 -3.98
C GLU A 154 3.47 33.91 -4.74
N HIS A 155 2.51 34.18 -5.63
CA HIS A 155 1.89 33.12 -6.43
C HIS A 155 2.86 32.46 -7.40
N GLN A 156 3.83 33.20 -7.96
CA GLN A 156 4.89 32.61 -8.78
C GLN A 156 5.77 31.65 -7.98
N ALA A 157 6.10 32.00 -6.73
CA ALA A 157 6.86 31.12 -5.83
C ALA A 157 6.05 29.87 -5.46
N GLU A 158 4.77 30.01 -5.13
CA GLU A 158 3.88 28.87 -4.85
C GLU A 158 3.79 27.92 -6.05
N LEU A 159 3.57 28.46 -7.25
CA LEU A 159 3.55 27.67 -8.47
C LEU A 159 4.87 26.93 -8.68
N ALA A 160 6.02 27.56 -8.48
CA ALA A 160 7.31 26.90 -8.61
C ALA A 160 7.43 25.67 -7.67
N THR A 161 7.01 25.82 -6.40
CA THR A 161 7.03 24.70 -5.44
C THR A 161 6.11 23.55 -5.85
N LEU A 162 4.91 23.87 -6.36
CA LEU A 162 3.96 22.86 -6.83
C LEU A 162 4.46 22.14 -8.07
N TRP A 163 5.12 22.86 -8.99
CA TRP A 163 5.75 22.29 -10.17
C TRP A 163 6.87 21.31 -9.80
N ASP A 164 7.74 21.69 -8.87
CA ASP A 164 8.82 20.82 -8.38
C ASP A 164 8.27 19.58 -7.67
N PHE A 165 7.24 19.74 -6.84
CA PHE A 165 6.56 18.62 -6.19
C PHE A 165 5.93 17.66 -7.22
N ASN A 166 5.21 18.19 -8.20
CA ASN A 166 4.60 17.37 -9.26
C ASN A 166 5.67 16.63 -10.06
N ARG A 167 6.80 17.28 -10.34
CA ARG A 167 7.96 16.67 -11.00
C ARG A 167 8.53 15.53 -10.17
N SER A 168 8.74 15.70 -8.86
CA SER A 168 9.21 14.63 -7.98
C SER A 168 8.25 13.44 -7.99
N MET A 169 6.95 13.69 -7.81
CA MET A 169 5.91 12.66 -7.83
C MET A 169 5.93 11.85 -9.13
N ARG A 170 6.07 12.51 -10.28
CA ARG A 170 6.20 11.82 -11.57
C ARG A 170 7.44 10.92 -11.62
N THR A 171 8.58 11.38 -11.09
CA THR A 171 9.79 10.56 -11.05
C THR A 171 9.63 9.34 -10.15
N ASP A 172 8.96 9.48 -9.01
CA ASP A 172 8.74 8.37 -8.08
C ASP A 172 7.74 7.36 -8.64
N LEU A 173 6.69 7.82 -9.33
CA LEU A 173 5.78 6.94 -10.07
C LEU A 173 6.52 6.08 -11.10
N VAL A 174 7.45 6.67 -11.85
CA VAL A 174 8.27 5.93 -12.83
C VAL A 174 9.17 4.90 -12.14
N LYS A 175 9.76 5.22 -10.98
CA LYS A 175 10.56 4.26 -10.20
C LYS A 175 9.70 3.10 -9.71
N LEU A 176 8.55 3.38 -9.10
CA LEU A 176 7.61 2.36 -8.62
C LEU A 176 7.12 1.47 -9.76
N GLN A 177 6.87 2.04 -10.94
CA GLN A 177 6.48 1.27 -12.11
C GLN A 177 7.59 0.28 -12.53
N LYS A 178 8.85 0.73 -12.55
CA LYS A 178 10.01 -0.15 -12.84
C LYS A 178 10.16 -1.25 -11.79
N GLU A 179 10.01 -0.92 -10.52
CA GLU A 179 10.06 -1.89 -9.42
C GLU A 179 8.94 -2.92 -9.51
N GLY A 180 7.73 -2.48 -9.88
CA GLY A 180 6.57 -3.35 -10.12
C GLY A 180 6.82 -4.35 -11.25
N TYR A 181 7.36 -3.90 -12.39
CA TYR A 181 7.74 -4.81 -13.48
C TYR A 181 8.83 -5.79 -13.07
N ALA A 182 9.85 -5.33 -12.35
CA ALA A 182 10.91 -6.20 -11.85
C ALA A 182 10.38 -7.26 -10.86
N ALA A 183 9.43 -6.89 -9.99
CA ALA A 183 8.78 -7.82 -9.07
C ALA A 183 7.93 -8.86 -9.82
N LEU A 184 7.20 -8.43 -10.86
CA LEU A 184 6.45 -9.33 -11.72
C LEU A 184 7.34 -10.36 -12.40
N ASP A 185 8.49 -9.95 -12.92
CA ASP A 185 9.44 -10.85 -13.57
C ASP A 185 10.07 -11.84 -12.59
N ARG A 186 10.40 -11.40 -11.37
CA ARG A 186 10.81 -12.32 -10.29
C ARG A 186 9.74 -13.35 -9.96
N CYS A 187 8.48 -12.93 -9.88
CA CYS A 187 7.36 -13.83 -9.59
C CYS A 187 7.15 -14.85 -10.71
N LYS A 188 7.23 -14.42 -11.98
CA LYS A 188 7.21 -15.33 -13.14
C LYS A 188 8.35 -16.35 -13.08
N HIS A 189 9.56 -15.92 -12.73
CA HIS A 189 10.70 -16.81 -12.61
C HIS A 189 10.50 -17.84 -11.49
N ALA A 190 10.04 -17.40 -10.30
CA ALA A 190 9.74 -18.28 -9.18
C ALA A 190 8.69 -19.34 -9.53
N LYS A 191 7.61 -18.96 -10.23
CA LYS A 191 6.58 -19.92 -10.70
C LYS A 191 7.16 -20.98 -11.64
N ARG A 192 8.05 -20.61 -12.57
CA ARG A 192 8.72 -21.59 -13.45
C ARG A 192 9.56 -22.58 -12.66
N LEU A 193 10.31 -22.11 -11.67
CA LEU A 193 11.09 -22.98 -10.78
C LEU A 193 10.20 -23.92 -9.98
N GLU A 194 9.07 -23.44 -9.47
CA GLU A 194 8.09 -24.26 -8.76
C GLU A 194 7.52 -25.37 -9.66
N GLU A 195 7.13 -25.03 -10.89
CA GLU A 195 6.67 -26.02 -11.88
C GLU A 195 7.73 -27.08 -12.18
N ASP A 196 9.00 -26.69 -12.31
CA ASP A 196 10.09 -27.63 -12.56
C ASP A 196 10.37 -28.54 -11.36
N CYS A 197 10.32 -27.99 -10.14
CA CYS A 197 10.38 -28.77 -8.90
C CYS A 197 9.22 -29.77 -8.82
N LEU A 198 7.99 -29.35 -9.12
CA LEU A 198 6.81 -30.22 -9.15
C LEU A 198 6.95 -31.34 -10.18
N LYS A 199 7.46 -31.04 -11.38
CA LYS A 199 7.76 -32.07 -12.40
C LYS A 199 8.78 -33.07 -11.87
N SER A 200 9.84 -32.61 -11.22
CA SER A 200 10.87 -33.47 -10.63
C SER A 200 10.29 -34.38 -9.53
N LEU A 201 9.50 -33.81 -8.62
CA LEU A 201 8.84 -34.54 -7.54
C LEU A 201 7.87 -35.60 -8.08
N ASN A 202 7.09 -35.26 -9.11
CA ASN A 202 6.20 -36.21 -9.78
C ASN A 202 6.96 -37.35 -10.45
N ARG A 203 8.14 -37.10 -11.05
CA ARG A 203 8.99 -38.16 -11.60
C ARG A 203 9.46 -39.11 -10.50
N ALA A 204 10.01 -38.58 -9.41
CA ALA A 204 10.46 -39.38 -8.26
C ALA A 204 9.31 -40.19 -7.65
N ARG A 205 8.13 -39.59 -7.49
CA ARG A 205 6.93 -40.28 -6.99
C ARG A 205 6.52 -41.44 -7.91
N ASN A 206 6.54 -41.22 -9.22
CA ASN A 206 6.22 -42.27 -10.18
C ASN A 206 7.25 -43.41 -10.17
N GLU A 207 8.52 -43.12 -9.94
CA GLU A 207 9.56 -44.14 -9.74
C GLU A 207 9.30 -44.96 -8.47
N ILE A 208 8.96 -44.31 -7.35
CA ILE A 208 8.59 -45.00 -6.11
C ILE A 208 7.39 -45.94 -6.33
N ILE A 209 6.34 -45.46 -7.01
CA ILE A 209 5.15 -46.26 -7.33
C ILE A 209 5.52 -47.46 -8.22
N ARG A 210 6.47 -47.31 -9.16
CA ARG A 210 6.96 -48.42 -10.00
C ARG A 210 7.74 -49.46 -9.20
N VAL A 211 8.50 -49.04 -8.18
CA VAL A 211 9.32 -49.94 -7.36
C VAL A 211 8.51 -50.63 -6.27
N GLN A 212 7.43 -50.02 -5.77
CA GLN A 212 6.56 -50.57 -4.71
C GLN A 212 6.05 -52.02 -4.93
N PRO A 213 5.56 -52.43 -6.12
CA PRO A 213 5.11 -53.80 -6.37
C PRO A 213 6.24 -54.82 -6.29
N HIS A 214 7.45 -54.43 -6.70
CA HIS A 214 8.64 -55.26 -6.53
C HIS A 214 8.96 -55.39 -5.03
N MET A 215 8.91 -54.30 -4.26
CA MET A 215 9.11 -54.35 -2.80
C MET A 215 8.07 -55.22 -2.08
N ALA A 216 6.81 -55.25 -2.53
CA ALA A 216 5.78 -56.11 -1.97
C ALA A 216 6.05 -57.61 -2.27
N ALA A 217 6.58 -57.93 -3.45
CA ALA A 217 7.03 -59.29 -3.78
C ALA A 217 8.27 -59.70 -2.95
N ALA A 218 9.07 -58.74 -2.49
CA ALA A 218 10.13 -58.92 -1.51
C ALA A 218 9.66 -59.29 -0.13
N MET A 219 8.40 -59.09 0.25
CA MET A 219 7.94 -59.28 1.63
C MET A 219 7.82 -60.77 2.02
N GLY A 220 8.25 -61.69 1.16
CA GLY A 220 8.68 -63.04 1.55
C GLY A 220 10.13 -63.13 2.06
N MET A 221 10.91 -62.05 1.94
CA MET A 221 12.24 -61.81 2.50
C MET A 221 12.12 -60.80 3.66
N ASP A 222 12.92 -60.98 4.72
CA ASP A 222 12.90 -60.09 5.91
C ASP A 222 13.63 -58.76 5.62
N VAL A 223 12.94 -57.87 4.91
CA VAL A 223 13.45 -56.56 4.47
C VAL A 223 12.51 -55.44 4.94
N ARG A 224 13.05 -54.41 5.59
CA ARG A 224 12.31 -53.24 6.10
C ARG A 224 12.91 -51.95 5.54
N ARG A 225 12.12 -50.88 5.46
CA ARG A 225 12.64 -49.56 5.08
C ARG A 225 13.34 -48.93 6.29
N LEU A 226 14.53 -48.38 6.08
CA LEU A 226 15.30 -47.78 7.17
C LEU A 226 14.60 -46.55 7.76
N VAL A 227 13.91 -45.77 6.92
CA VAL A 227 13.09 -44.61 7.35
C VAL A 227 12.07 -44.99 8.41
N ASP A 228 11.42 -46.16 8.26
CA ASP A 228 10.33 -46.58 9.14
C ASP A 228 10.84 -46.99 10.55
N GLN A 229 12.16 -47.16 10.72
CA GLN A 229 12.80 -47.50 11.99
C GLN A 229 13.35 -46.27 12.73
N VAL A 230 13.36 -45.09 12.10
CA VAL A 230 13.92 -43.88 12.69
C VAL A 230 12.80 -42.98 13.18
N VAL A 231 12.78 -42.73 14.48
CA VAL A 231 11.84 -41.78 15.10
C VAL A 231 12.47 -40.38 15.08
N CYS A 232 11.75 -39.40 14.55
CA CYS A 232 12.15 -38.00 14.60
C CYS A 232 11.18 -37.19 15.45
N THR A 233 11.68 -36.64 16.55
CA THR A 233 10.90 -35.87 17.52
C THR A 233 10.51 -34.48 16.99
N ARG A 234 11.21 -33.96 15.97
CA ARG A 234 10.96 -32.63 15.40
C ARG A 234 10.17 -32.72 14.10
N ALA A 235 8.93 -32.22 14.11
CA ALA A 235 8.02 -32.26 12.97
C ALA A 235 8.58 -31.56 11.71
N GLU A 236 9.35 -30.48 11.88
CA GLU A 236 9.96 -29.71 10.80
C GLU A 236 10.96 -30.50 9.96
N LEU A 237 11.63 -31.50 10.55
CA LEU A 237 12.65 -32.30 9.88
C LEU A 237 12.08 -33.60 9.27
N SER A 238 10.83 -33.93 9.58
CA SER A 238 10.13 -35.11 9.05
C SER A 238 10.17 -35.21 7.52
N PRO A 239 9.99 -34.12 6.73
CA PRO A 239 10.06 -34.19 5.27
C PRO A 239 11.46 -34.52 4.72
N LEU A 240 12.52 -34.32 5.50
CA LEU A 240 13.91 -34.56 5.07
C LEU A 240 14.33 -36.03 5.25
N LEU A 241 13.66 -36.79 6.13
CA LEU A 241 14.01 -38.20 6.39
C LEU A 241 13.85 -39.09 5.15
N PRO A 242 12.76 -38.97 4.35
CA PRO A 242 12.67 -39.70 3.08
C PRO A 242 13.77 -39.31 2.09
N TYR A 243 14.27 -38.07 2.12
CA TYR A 243 15.36 -37.63 1.24
C TYR A 243 16.71 -38.24 1.63
N TRP A 244 17.03 -38.34 2.93
CA TRP A 244 18.31 -38.90 3.39
C TRP A 244 18.35 -40.43 3.47
N LEU A 245 17.25 -41.05 3.91
CA LEU A 245 17.19 -42.47 4.24
C LEU A 245 16.23 -43.26 3.35
N GLY A 246 15.48 -42.62 2.44
CA GLY A 246 14.46 -43.26 1.61
C GLY A 246 14.99 -44.34 0.68
N ASP A 247 16.24 -44.23 0.27
CA ASP A 247 16.92 -45.17 -0.62
C ASP A 247 17.58 -46.34 0.12
N TRP A 248 17.44 -46.42 1.44
CA TRP A 248 18.07 -47.43 2.30
C TRP A 248 17.07 -48.46 2.85
N LEU A 249 17.42 -49.73 2.70
CA LEU A 249 16.70 -50.89 3.20
C LEU A 249 17.51 -51.58 4.31
N LEU A 250 16.84 -51.95 5.38
CA LEU A 250 17.37 -52.77 6.46
C LEU A 250 17.07 -54.24 6.17
N CYS A 251 18.10 -55.07 6.13
CA CYS A 251 18.00 -56.50 5.82
C CYS A 251 18.50 -57.33 7.02
N SER A 252 17.95 -58.54 7.19
CA SER A 252 18.34 -59.45 8.27
C SER A 252 19.74 -60.04 8.12
N SER A 253 20.17 -60.34 6.90
CA SER A 253 21.50 -60.89 6.59
C SER A 253 22.13 -60.26 5.35
N LEU A 254 23.45 -60.46 5.18
CA LEU A 254 24.19 -59.97 4.02
C LEU A 254 23.70 -60.61 2.71
N GLU A 255 23.30 -61.88 2.74
CA GLU A 255 22.77 -62.61 1.58
C GLU A 255 21.44 -61.99 1.12
N VAL A 256 20.54 -61.72 2.07
CA VAL A 256 19.28 -61.03 1.84
C VAL A 256 19.53 -59.61 1.31
N ALA A 257 20.53 -58.90 1.84
CA ALA A 257 20.90 -57.57 1.37
C ALA A 257 21.45 -57.56 -0.07
N GLN A 258 22.20 -58.58 -0.48
CA GLN A 258 22.69 -58.73 -1.85
C GLN A 258 21.55 -59.00 -2.83
N GLU A 259 20.65 -59.92 -2.48
CA GLU A 259 19.49 -60.26 -3.30
C GLU A 259 18.53 -59.06 -3.40
N ALA A 260 18.23 -58.41 -2.29
CA ALA A 260 17.39 -57.21 -2.24
C ALA A 260 18.00 -56.03 -3.01
N SER A 261 19.31 -55.79 -2.91
CA SER A 261 19.98 -54.72 -3.67
C SER A 261 19.88 -54.94 -5.18
N ARG A 262 20.05 -56.19 -5.65
CA ARG A 262 19.92 -56.53 -7.08
C ARG A 262 18.48 -56.40 -7.58
N LEU A 263 17.51 -56.84 -6.79
CA LEU A 263 16.10 -56.81 -7.15
C LEU A 263 15.53 -55.39 -7.14
N TYR A 264 15.82 -54.59 -6.10
CA TYR A 264 15.21 -53.27 -5.88
C TYR A 264 16.07 -52.10 -6.35
N LYS A 265 17.32 -52.33 -6.73
CA LYS A 265 18.30 -51.27 -7.05
C LYS A 265 18.40 -50.21 -5.94
N ALA A 266 18.28 -50.65 -4.68
CA ALA A 266 18.32 -49.81 -3.48
C ALA A 266 19.58 -50.11 -2.67
N ASN A 267 19.97 -49.17 -1.80
CA ASN A 267 21.06 -49.42 -0.85
C ASN A 267 20.53 -50.29 0.29
N CYS A 268 21.27 -51.31 0.67
CA CYS A 268 20.90 -52.24 1.74
C CYS A 268 21.95 -52.21 2.86
N VAL A 269 21.50 -52.33 4.11
CA VAL A 269 22.35 -52.40 5.29
C VAL A 269 21.85 -53.50 6.22
N THR A 270 22.76 -54.24 6.85
CA THR A 270 22.43 -55.23 7.89
C THR A 270 22.51 -54.60 9.28
N ALA A 271 21.92 -55.26 10.29
CA ALA A 271 22.04 -54.82 11.69
C ALA A 271 23.50 -54.78 12.20
N GLU A 272 24.38 -55.59 11.61
CA GLU A 272 25.81 -55.64 11.92
C GLU A 272 26.61 -54.51 11.25
N GLY A 273 25.97 -53.77 10.34
CA GLY A 273 26.56 -52.62 9.66
C GLY A 273 27.30 -52.94 8.36
N ASP A 274 27.08 -54.14 7.80
CA ASP A 274 27.49 -54.43 6.42
C ASP A 274 26.57 -53.72 5.44
N ILE A 275 27.15 -53.17 4.38
CA ILE A 275 26.46 -52.34 3.39
C ILE A 275 26.59 -52.98 2.01
N VAL A 276 25.47 -53.08 1.31
CA VAL A 276 25.42 -53.40 -0.12
C VAL A 276 24.79 -52.23 -0.85
N ARG A 277 25.58 -51.47 -1.62
CA ARG A 277 25.05 -50.35 -2.42
C ARG A 277 24.22 -50.86 -3.60
N SER A 278 23.35 -50.01 -4.14
CA SER A 278 22.52 -50.32 -5.33
C SER A 278 23.31 -50.75 -6.57
N ARG A 279 24.60 -50.41 -6.63
CA ARG A 279 25.54 -50.82 -7.70
C ARG A 279 26.24 -52.16 -7.43
N GLY A 280 25.87 -52.87 -6.37
CA GLY A 280 26.47 -54.15 -5.98
C GLY A 280 27.81 -54.05 -5.24
N VAL A 281 28.26 -52.84 -4.87
CA VAL A 281 29.47 -52.65 -4.07
C VAL A 281 29.17 -53.04 -2.62
N MET A 282 29.96 -53.96 -2.08
CA MET A 282 29.84 -54.45 -0.72
C MET A 282 30.93 -53.85 0.17
N VAL A 283 30.53 -53.32 1.31
CA VAL A 283 31.43 -52.75 2.32
C VAL A 283 31.05 -53.39 3.64
N GLY A 284 31.93 -54.21 4.18
CA GLY A 284 31.76 -54.88 5.46
C GLY A 284 33.02 -54.81 6.31
N GLY A 285 32.90 -55.19 7.58
CA GLY A 285 34.01 -55.21 8.53
C GLY A 285 33.58 -54.91 9.96
N TYR A 286 34.48 -55.19 10.90
CA TYR A 286 34.22 -54.94 12.31
C TYR A 286 34.05 -53.44 12.60
N ARG A 287 32.88 -53.06 13.13
CA ARG A 287 32.59 -51.71 13.61
C ARG A 287 32.72 -51.67 15.12
N ASP A 288 33.70 -50.91 15.61
CA ASP A 288 33.93 -50.76 17.05
C ASP A 288 32.74 -50.04 17.73
N PRO A 289 31.99 -50.70 18.65
CA PRO A 289 30.87 -50.09 19.34
C PRO A 289 31.25 -48.86 20.16
N LYS A 290 32.52 -48.72 20.56
CA LYS A 290 33.01 -47.57 21.33
C LYS A 290 33.14 -46.30 20.49
N LYS A 291 33.25 -46.42 19.16
CA LYS A 291 33.31 -45.30 18.22
C LYS A 291 31.94 -44.92 17.66
N ASN A 292 30.87 -45.55 18.14
CA ASN A 292 29.52 -45.23 17.70
C ASN A 292 29.04 -43.92 18.34
N GLU A 293 29.07 -42.85 17.56
CA GLU A 293 28.67 -41.50 18.00
C GLU A 293 27.24 -41.45 18.53
N PHE A 294 26.31 -42.26 17.99
CA PHE A 294 24.94 -42.32 18.49
C PHE A 294 24.87 -42.94 19.89
N LYS A 295 25.68 -43.97 20.14
CA LYS A 295 25.75 -44.59 21.48
C LYS A 295 26.36 -43.63 22.49
N VAL A 296 27.43 -42.92 22.11
CA VAL A 296 28.04 -41.87 22.95
C VAL A 296 27.04 -40.75 23.23
N TYR A 297 26.26 -40.33 22.24
CA TYR A 297 25.20 -39.32 22.44
C TYR A 297 24.08 -39.81 23.35
N GLN A 298 23.67 -41.08 23.26
CA GLN A 298 22.70 -41.69 24.18
C GLN A 298 23.24 -41.73 25.62
N GLU A 299 24.49 -42.11 25.81
CA GLU A 299 25.14 -42.11 27.12
C GLU A 299 25.27 -40.68 27.68
N TYR A 300 25.61 -39.70 26.85
CA TYR A 300 25.66 -38.29 27.21
C TYR A 300 24.29 -37.74 27.61
N THR A 301 23.25 -37.99 26.82
CA THR A 301 21.87 -37.53 27.11
C THR A 301 21.36 -38.12 28.42
N TYR A 302 21.58 -39.42 28.64
CA TYR A 302 21.26 -40.08 29.91
C TYR A 302 22.00 -39.46 31.11
N ALA A 303 23.31 -39.23 30.97
CA ALA A 303 24.11 -38.59 32.02
C ALA A 303 23.69 -37.13 32.27
N SER A 304 23.35 -36.39 31.23
CA SER A 304 22.86 -35.01 31.32
C SER A 304 21.51 -34.94 32.04
N ASP A 305 20.59 -35.85 31.74
CA ASP A 305 19.28 -35.90 32.40
C ASP A 305 19.42 -36.28 33.89
N LEU A 306 20.32 -37.22 34.21
CA LEU A 306 20.70 -37.54 35.58
C LEU A 306 21.27 -36.32 36.31
N LEU A 307 22.18 -35.58 35.68
CA LEU A 307 22.77 -34.39 36.27
C LEU A 307 21.72 -33.29 36.51
N HIS A 308 20.84 -33.02 35.54
CA HIS A 308 19.75 -32.06 35.72
C HIS A 308 18.78 -32.47 36.84
N SER A 309 18.45 -33.76 36.97
CA SER A 309 17.59 -34.24 38.05
C SER A 309 18.27 -34.16 39.43
N ALA A 310 19.60 -34.35 39.48
CA ALA A 310 20.40 -34.17 40.69
C ALA A 310 20.53 -32.69 41.08
N GLU A 311 20.75 -31.79 40.12
CA GLU A 311 20.80 -30.33 40.34
C GLU A 311 19.45 -29.79 40.81
N ALA A 312 18.34 -30.22 40.20
CA ALA A 312 16.99 -29.87 40.66
C ALA A 312 16.71 -30.35 42.08
N SER A 313 17.29 -31.49 42.49
CA SER A 313 17.18 -32.02 43.85
C SER A 313 18.05 -31.23 44.84
N ARG A 314 19.25 -30.82 44.44
CA ARG A 314 20.13 -29.92 45.22
C ARG A 314 19.46 -28.56 45.45
N ASP A 315 18.90 -27.95 44.41
CA ASP A 315 18.31 -26.62 44.50
C ASP A 315 17.02 -26.62 45.33
N LYS A 316 16.26 -27.73 45.32
CA LYS A 316 15.18 -27.96 46.30
C LYS A 316 15.71 -28.07 47.73
N ALA A 317 16.81 -28.79 47.96
CA ALA A 317 17.41 -28.93 49.29
C ALA A 317 17.99 -27.60 49.82
N LEU A 318 18.60 -26.78 48.96
CA LEU A 318 19.10 -25.44 49.30
C LEU A 318 17.97 -24.46 49.65
N ASN A 319 16.85 -24.51 48.92
CA ASN A 319 15.65 -23.73 49.26
C ASN A 319 15.03 -24.14 50.61
N VAL A 320 15.13 -25.42 50.99
CA VAL A 320 14.72 -25.89 52.33
C VAL A 320 15.72 -25.43 53.41
N GLY A 321 17.03 -25.46 53.13
CA GLY A 321 18.07 -24.99 54.05
C GLY A 321 18.02 -23.48 54.32
N GLN A 322 17.74 -22.65 53.30
CA GLN A 322 17.54 -21.21 53.46
C GLN A 322 16.29 -20.86 54.27
N ARG A 323 15.26 -21.72 54.26
CA ARG A 323 14.07 -21.58 55.12
C ARG A 323 14.37 -21.88 56.60
N ILE A 324 15.36 -22.73 56.89
CA ILE A 324 15.72 -23.10 58.27
C ILE A 324 16.60 -22.00 58.93
N LEU A 325 17.37 -21.24 58.14
CA LEU A 325 18.18 -20.11 58.65
C LEU A 325 17.39 -18.80 58.87
N LEU A 326 16.10 -18.76 58.53
CA LEU A 326 15.19 -17.62 58.75
C LEU A 326 14.26 -17.80 59.96
N ILE A 327 14.50 -18.80 60.81
CA ILE A 327 13.82 -18.91 62.11
C ILE A 327 14.65 -18.11 63.12
N GLU A 328 14.24 -16.86 63.35
CA GLU A 328 14.76 -15.97 64.39
C GLU A 328 14.77 -16.66 65.77
N PRO A 329 15.74 -16.36 66.66
CA PRO A 329 15.75 -16.89 68.01
C PRO A 329 14.55 -16.32 68.78
N ILE A 330 13.65 -17.22 69.16
CA ILE A 330 12.48 -16.94 70.02
C ILE A 330 12.99 -16.42 71.37
N HIS A 331 12.73 -15.14 71.63
CA HIS A 331 12.84 -14.54 72.97
C HIS A 331 11.87 -15.25 73.93
N PRO A 332 12.32 -15.78 75.09
CA PRO A 332 11.39 -16.21 76.13
C PRO A 332 10.89 -14.98 76.93
N PRO A 333 9.58 -14.84 77.14
CA PRO A 333 9.02 -13.73 77.90
C PRO A 333 8.88 -14.08 79.40
N TYR A 334 8.84 -13.03 80.20
CA TYR A 334 8.41 -12.93 81.59
C TYR A 334 9.44 -13.18 82.71
N ALA A 335 9.82 -12.04 83.29
CA ALA A 335 10.16 -11.84 84.69
C ALA A 335 9.06 -12.31 85.65
N LEU A 336 9.47 -12.62 86.88
CA LEU A 336 8.87 -12.32 88.20
C LEU A 336 9.87 -12.91 89.25
N SER A 337 10.81 -12.14 89.83
CA SER A 337 10.75 -11.38 91.12
C SER A 337 10.49 -12.25 92.38
N PRO A 338 10.71 -11.76 93.62
CA PRO A 338 11.91 -11.21 94.28
C PRO A 338 12.19 -11.90 95.65
N ILE A 339 13.44 -11.96 96.13
CA ILE A 339 13.86 -11.86 97.56
C ILE A 339 15.27 -11.27 97.59
#